data_AF-A0A1C5W190-F1
#
_entry.id   AF-A0A1C5W190-F1
#
_cell.length_a   1.000
_cell.length_b   1.000
_cell.length_c   1.000
_cell.angle_alpha   90.00
_cell.angle_beta   90.00
_cell.angle_gamma   90.00
#
_symmetry.space_group_name_H-M   'P 1'
#
loop_
_entity.id
_entity.type
_entity.pdbx_description
1 polymer ?
#
loop_
_entity_poly.entity_id
_entity_poly.type
_entity_poly.pdbx_seq_one_letter_code
_entity_poly.pdbx_strand_id
1 'polypeptide(L)' 'MNDNNHDFKNLDYEKLNSLLANQEFASWYYEKMSDKSKDDISIEDFVGILQDYSNNHFE' A
#
# COMPACT_ATOMS: atom_id res chain seq x y z
N MET A 1 -0.10 8.23 26.03
CA MET A 1 -0.32 6.93 25.35
C MET A 1 -0.78 7.31 23.96
N ASN A 2 0.11 7.17 22.97
CA ASN A 2 -0.15 7.60 21.59
C ASN A 2 -1.01 6.54 20.93
N ASP A 3 -2.31 6.82 20.84
CA ASP A 3 -3.31 5.96 20.23
C ASP A 3 -3.05 5.93 18.72
N ASN A 4 -2.18 5.01 18.28
CA ASN A 4 -2.07 4.62 16.88
C ASN A 4 -3.28 3.75 16.52
N ASN A 5 -4.49 4.31 16.65
CA ASN A 5 -5.70 3.73 16.09
C ASN A 5 -5.66 3.98 14.58
N HIS A 6 -4.83 3.21 13.87
CA HIS A 6 -5.00 3.01 12.44
C HIS A 6 -6.32 2.26 12.26
N ASP A 7 -7.39 3.03 12.17
CA ASP A 7 -8.75 2.57 11.97
C ASP A 7 -8.86 1.99 10.54
N PHE A 8 -8.38 0.76 10.37
CA PHE A 8 -8.48 0.00 9.11
C PHE A 8 -9.92 -0.41 8.78
N LYS A 9 -10.92 0.01 9.58
CA LYS A 9 -12.34 -0.34 9.38
C LYS A 9 -12.98 0.36 8.19
N ASN A 10 -12.30 1.33 7.57
CA ASN A 10 -12.76 2.04 6.38
C ASN A 10 -11.85 1.81 5.17
N LEU A 11 -11.42 0.56 4.96
CA LEU A 11 -10.84 0.16 3.67
C LEU A 11 -11.94 0.27 2.60
N ASP A 12 -11.87 1.36 1.84
CA ASP A 12 -12.76 1.68 0.74
C ASP A 12 -12.37 0.79 -0.46
N TYR A 13 -12.99 -0.39 -0.55
CA TYR A 13 -12.63 -1.43 -1.52
C TYR A 13 -12.73 -0.95 -2.97
N GLU A 14 -13.62 0.00 -3.28
CA GLU A 14 -13.71 0.59 -4.62
C GLU A 14 -12.49 1.43 -4.97
N LYS A 15 -11.99 2.21 -4.01
CA LYS A 15 -10.74 2.98 -4.19
C LYS A 15 -9.53 2.07 -4.28
N LEU A 16 -9.47 1.02 -3.45
CA LEU A 16 -8.42 0.00 -3.54
C LEU A 16 -8.43 -0.65 -4.92
N ASN A 17 -9.60 -1.08 -5.40
CA ASN A 17 -9.72 -1.72 -6.71
C ASN A 17 -9.31 -0.77 -7.85
N SER A 18 -9.69 0.50 -7.76
CA SER A 18 -9.28 1.54 -8.72
C SER A 18 -7.77 1.80 -8.69
N LEU A 19 -7.16 1.78 -7.51
CA LEU A 19 -5.73 1.94 -7.31
C LEU A 19 -4.94 0.74 -7.89
N LEU A 20 -5.39 -0.48 -7.62
CA LEU A 20 -4.78 -1.70 -8.18
C LEU A 20 -4.92 -1.77 -9.71
N ALA A 21 -5.97 -1.19 -10.27
CA ALA A 21 -6.17 -1.07 -11.72
C ALA A 21 -5.37 0.08 -12.36
N ASN A 22 -4.78 0.97 -11.57
CA ASN A 22 -3.98 2.08 -12.06
C ASN A 22 -2.58 1.58 -12.48
N GLN A 23 -2.21 1.87 -13.73
CA GLN A 23 -0.94 1.42 -14.32
C GLN A 23 0.30 2.05 -13.67
N GLU A 24 0.22 3.31 -13.24
CA GLU A 24 1.32 4.00 -12.55
C GLU A 24 1.56 3.38 -11.19
N PHE A 25 0.49 3.14 -10.42
CA PHE A 25 0.56 2.43 -9.15
C PHE A 25 1.16 1.03 -9.33
N ALA A 26 0.69 0.26 -10.32
CA ALA A 26 1.22 -1.08 -10.58
C ALA A 26 2.73 -1.05 -10.87
N SER A 27 3.18 -0.11 -11.70
CA SER A 27 4.61 0.04 -12.04
C SER A 27 5.44 0.35 -10.80
N TRP A 28 5.02 1.33 -10.00
CA TRP A 28 5.67 1.72 -8.76
C TRP A 28 5.68 0.58 -7.72
N TYR A 29 4.56 -0.14 -7.58
CA TYR A 29 4.43 -1.27 -6.66
C TYR A 29 5.40 -2.40 -7.00
N TYR A 30 5.54 -2.73 -8.30
CA TYR A 30 6.49 -3.74 -8.75
C TYR A 30 7.95 -3.33 -8.50
N GLU A 31 8.29 -2.05 -8.67
CA GLU A 31 9.63 -1.54 -8.33
C GLU A 31 9.91 -1.66 -6.83
N LYS A 32 8.96 -1.26 -5.98
CA LYS A 32 9.08 -1.40 -4.51
C LYS A 32 9.20 -2.85 -4.07
N MET A 33 8.46 -3.76 -4.70
CA MET A 33 8.54 -5.20 -4.41
C MET A 33 9.83 -5.83 -4.93
N SER A 34 10.40 -5.33 -6.02
CA SER A 34 11.67 -5.83 -6.55
C SER A 34 12.86 -5.50 -5.63
N ASP A 35 12.76 -4.47 -4.81
CA ASP A 35 13.77 -4.08 -3.82
C ASP A 35 13.71 -4.95 -2.55
N LYS A 36 12.53 -5.52 -2.24
CA LYS A 36 12.34 -6.45 -1.10
C LYS A 36 12.87 -7.84 -1.46
N SER A 37 13.66 -8.44 -0.57
CA SER A 37 14.14 -9.82 -0.71
C SER A 37 12.97 -10.81 -0.74
N LYS A 38 13.00 -11.74 -1.70
CA LYS A 38 11.88 -12.59 -2.16
C LYS A 38 11.26 -13.54 -1.14
N ASP A 39 11.81 -13.67 0.07
CA ASP A 39 11.53 -14.85 0.88
C ASP A 39 10.28 -14.76 1.76
N ASP A 40 9.76 -13.57 2.07
CA ASP A 40 8.52 -13.47 2.87
C ASP A 40 7.85 -12.10 2.66
N ILE A 41 6.96 -12.00 1.67
CA ILE A 41 6.10 -10.82 1.49
C ILE A 41 4.84 -11.07 2.32
N SER A 42 4.72 -10.35 3.43
CA SER A 42 3.55 -10.46 4.30
C SER A 42 2.40 -9.54 3.83
N ILE A 43 1.19 -9.78 4.34
CA ILE A 43 0.06 -8.86 4.15
C ILE A 43 0.38 -7.48 4.75
N GLU A 44 1.16 -7.44 5.84
CA GLU A 44 1.60 -6.19 6.46
C GLU A 44 2.52 -5.39 5.54
N ASP A 45 3.40 -6.05 4.77
CA ASP A 45 4.22 -5.40 3.75
C ASP A 45 3.35 -4.78 2.65
N PHE A 46 2.34 -5.51 2.17
CA PHE A 46 1.40 -5.01 1.18
C PHE A 46 0.65 -3.78 1.68
N VAL A 47 0.10 -3.83 2.90
CA VAL A 47 -0.60 -2.71 3.53
C VAL A 47 0.34 -1.52 3.74
N GLY A 48 1.57 -1.77 4.19
CA GLY A 48 2.58 -0.72 4.36
C GLY A 48 2.93 -0.02 3.04
N ILE A 49 3.06 -0.77 1.94
CA ILE A 49 3.31 -0.20 0.61
C ILE A 49 2.12 0.65 0.14
N LEU A 50 0.88 0.23 0.41
CA LEU A 50 -0.31 1.03 0.09
C LEU A 50 -0.35 2.35 0.88
N GLN A 51 0.02 2.32 2.16
CA GLN A 51 0.12 3.53 2.98
C GLN A 51 1.25 4.46 2.50
N ASP A 52 2.41 3.92 2.15
CA ASP A 52 3.53 4.68 1.59
C ASP A 52 3.13 5.38 0.28
N TYR A 53 2.42 4.69 -0.60
CA TYR A 53 1.87 5.29 -1.82
C TYR A 53 0.91 6.44 -1.50
N SER A 54 -0.05 6.22 -0.60
CA SER A 54 -1.03 7.25 -0.24
C SER A 54 -0.38 8.49 0.40
N ASN A 55 0.72 8.34 1.13
CA ASN A 55 1.38 9.45 1.81
C ASN A 55 2.34 10.22 0.90
N ASN A 56 2.99 9.56 -0.07
CA ASN A 56 3.98 10.20 -0.95
C ASN A 56 3.39 10.72 -2.28
N HIS A 57 2.21 10.25 -2.71
CA HIS A 57 1.58 10.65 -3.99
C HIS A 57 0.37 11.59 -3.85
N PHE A 58 -0.04 11.96 -2.64
CA PHE A 58 -1.15 12.88 -2.39
C PHE A 58 -0.74 14.18 -1.67
N GLU A 59 0.55 14.56 -1.72
CA GLU A 59 0.98 15.95 -1.46
C GLU A 59 0.74 16.87 -2.67
#